data_AF-H9ZY23-F1
#
_entry.id   AF-H9ZY23-F1
#
_cell.length_a   1.000
_cell.length_b   1.000
_cell.length_c   1.000
_cell.angle_alpha   90.00
_cell.angle_beta   90.00
_cell.angle_gamma   90.00
#
_symmetry.space_group_name_H-M   'P 1'
#
loop_
_entity.id
_entity.type
_entity.pdbx_description
1 polymer ?
#
loop_
_entity_poly.entity_id
_entity_poly.type
_entity_poly.pdbx_seq_one_letter_code
_entity_poly.pdbx_strand_id
1 'polypeptide(L)'
;GLSKTEATTLTKNFSDIRKELNEKLFGNSNNNNNGLKNNTEPIYAQVNKKKTGQVASPEEPIYAQVAKKVSAKIDQLNESTSAINRKIDRINKIASAGKGVGGFSGAGRSANPEPIYATIDFDEANQAGFPLRRSAGVNDLSKVGLSREQELTRRIGDLNQAVSEAKTGHFDKLEQKIDELKDSTKKN
;
A
#
# COMPACT_ATOMS: atom_id res chain seq x y z
N GLY A 1 9.77 -32.94 49.90
CA GLY A 1 10.38 -34.10 49.23
C GLY A 1 9.28 -34.97 48.70
N LEU A 2 9.43 -35.55 47.50
CA LEU A 2 8.44 -36.49 46.96
C LEU A 2 8.23 -37.66 47.93
N SER A 3 6.98 -38.09 48.08
CA SER A 3 6.67 -39.29 48.84
C SER A 3 7.21 -40.53 48.11
N LYS A 4 7.45 -41.61 48.87
CA LYS A 4 7.99 -42.86 48.36
C LYS A 4 7.12 -43.47 47.25
N THR A 5 5.80 -43.26 47.32
CA THR A 5 4.82 -43.71 46.32
C THR A 5 4.88 -42.88 45.03
N GLU A 6 4.98 -41.55 45.14
CA GLU A 6 5.12 -40.67 43.98
C GLU A 6 6.43 -40.93 43.23
N ALA A 7 7.52 -41.20 43.95
CA ALA A 7 8.80 -41.56 43.36
C ALA A 7 8.70 -42.88 42.55
N THR A 8 8.03 -43.90 43.09
CA THR A 8 7.86 -45.18 42.39
C THR A 8 6.98 -45.07 41.14
N THR A 9 5.91 -44.26 41.20
CA THR A 9 5.04 -44.03 40.04
C THR A 9 5.79 -43.29 38.94
N LEU A 10 6.58 -42.29 39.31
CA LEU A 10 7.37 -41.52 38.36
C LEU A 10 8.43 -42.38 37.67
N THR A 11 9.14 -43.24 38.41
CA THR A 11 10.11 -44.18 37.83
C THR A 11 9.45 -45.15 36.85
N LYS A 12 8.24 -45.63 37.16
CA LYS A 12 7.49 -46.52 36.27
C LYS A 12 7.10 -45.82 34.96
N ASN A 13 6.59 -44.59 35.06
CA ASN A 13 6.24 -43.77 33.88
C ASN A 13 7.44 -43.54 32.96
N PHE A 14 8.63 -43.28 33.52
CA PHE A 14 9.84 -43.12 32.71
C PHE A 14 10.27 -44.41 32.01
N SER A 15 10.11 -45.56 32.66
CA SER A 15 10.41 -46.86 32.06
C SER A 15 9.49 -47.16 30.87
N ASP A 16 8.19 -46.88 31.01
CA ASP A 16 7.19 -47.14 29.97
C ASP A 16 7.43 -46.26 28.73
N ILE A 17 7.71 -44.96 28.94
CA ILE A 17 8.06 -44.02 27.86
C ILE A 17 9.32 -44.48 27.12
N ARG A 18 10.34 -44.95 27.84
CA ARG A 18 11.59 -45.42 27.23
C ARG A 18 11.36 -46.66 26.37
N LYS A 19 10.51 -47.58 26.83
CA LYS A 19 10.15 -48.79 26.08
C LYS A 19 9.38 -48.45 24.80
N GLU A 20 8.37 -47.58 24.90
CA GLU A 20 7.57 -47.15 23.75
C GLU A 20 8.41 -46.42 22.69
N LEU A 21 9.33 -45.55 23.11
CA LEU A 21 10.27 -44.91 22.18
C LEU A 21 11.16 -45.92 21.46
N ASN A 22 11.64 -46.93 22.17
CA ASN A 22 12.52 -47.95 21.59
C ASN A 22 11.79 -48.84 20.57
N GLU A 23 10.53 -49.19 20.85
CA GLU A 23 9.66 -49.93 19.91
C GLU A 23 9.29 -49.08 18.68
N LYS A 24 9.04 -47.78 18.84
CA LYS A 24 8.72 -46.89 17.71
C LYS A 24 9.93 -46.54 16.84
N LEU A 25 11.12 -46.40 17.43
CA LEU A 25 12.35 -46.04 16.71
C LEU A 25 13.05 -47.23 16.09
N PHE A 26 13.00 -48.41 16.72
CA PHE A 26 13.80 -49.57 16.32
C PHE A 26 13.00 -50.88 16.15
N GLY A 27 11.69 -50.88 16.45
CA GLY A 27 10.89 -52.11 16.57
C GLY A 27 10.12 -52.57 15.33
N ASN A 28 10.27 -51.95 14.15
CA ASN A 28 9.57 -52.40 12.94
C ASN A 28 10.50 -52.90 11.83
N SER A 29 11.16 -54.03 12.07
CA SER A 29 11.74 -54.86 11.02
C SER A 29 11.19 -56.27 11.16
N ASN A 30 9.97 -56.48 10.67
CA ASN A 30 9.43 -57.81 10.46
C ASN A 30 9.39 -58.10 8.96
N ASN A 31 10.35 -58.89 8.51
CA ASN A 31 10.50 -59.35 7.14
C ASN A 31 9.82 -60.72 7.00
N ASN A 32 8.64 -60.78 6.37
CA ASN A 32 7.98 -62.02 6.00
C ASN A 32 7.84 -62.12 4.47
N ASN A 33 8.91 -62.60 3.84
CA ASN A 33 8.91 -63.09 2.48
C ASN A 33 7.93 -64.28 2.38
N ASN A 34 6.88 -64.19 1.53
CA ASN A 34 6.73 -65.08 0.36
C ASN A 34 5.46 -64.76 -0.47
N GLY A 35 5.66 -64.56 -1.79
CA GLY A 35 4.78 -65.14 -2.82
C GLY A 35 3.45 -64.47 -3.21
N LEU A 36 3.49 -63.38 -4.00
CA LEU A 36 2.58 -63.28 -5.15
C LEU A 36 3.19 -62.41 -6.26
N LYS A 37 3.45 -63.06 -7.38
CA LYS A 37 4.00 -62.50 -8.60
C LYS A 37 3.02 -61.50 -9.25
N ASN A 38 3.40 -60.23 -9.23
CA ASN A 38 3.29 -59.25 -10.32
C ASN A 38 2.15 -59.41 -11.36
N ASN A 39 1.02 -58.75 -11.10
CA ASN A 39 0.01 -58.37 -12.08
C ASN A 39 -0.12 -56.83 -12.14
N THR A 40 0.82 -56.22 -12.87
CA THR A 40 0.66 -55.08 -13.80
C THR A 40 -0.41 -54.01 -13.54
N GLU A 41 -0.33 -53.28 -12.43
CA GLU A 41 -0.74 -51.86 -12.38
C GLU A 41 0.21 -51.06 -11.46
N PRO A 42 0.75 -49.91 -11.89
CA PRO A 42 1.65 -49.12 -11.06
C PRO A 42 0.92 -48.48 -9.87
N ILE A 43 1.56 -48.50 -8.71
CA ILE A 43 1.06 -48.01 -7.40
C ILE A 43 0.50 -46.57 -7.46
N TYR A 44 0.96 -45.75 -8.42
CA TYR A 44 0.44 -44.40 -8.69
C TYR A 44 -1.10 -44.34 -8.86
N ALA A 45 -1.75 -45.37 -9.43
CA ALA A 45 -3.20 -45.36 -9.64
C ALA A 45 -4.02 -45.58 -8.35
N GLN A 46 -3.45 -46.26 -7.35
CA GLN A 46 -4.15 -46.58 -6.10
C GLN A 46 -4.18 -45.40 -5.11
N VAL A 47 -3.19 -44.49 -5.18
CA VAL A 47 -3.15 -43.28 -4.33
C VAL A 47 -4.24 -42.27 -4.74
N ASN A 48 -4.63 -42.23 -6.02
CA ASN A 48 -5.66 -41.32 -6.52
C ASN A 48 -7.10 -41.70 -6.15
N LYS A 49 -7.36 -42.91 -5.60
CA LYS A 49 -8.72 -43.34 -5.22
C LYS A 49 -9.06 -43.15 -3.73
N LYS A 50 -8.07 -42.93 -2.85
CA LYS A 50 -8.29 -42.72 -1.41
C LYS A 50 -8.42 -41.24 -1.00
N LYS A 51 -8.39 -40.31 -1.96
CA LYS A 51 -8.51 -38.85 -1.72
C LYS A 51 -9.86 -38.25 -2.13
N THR A 52 -10.87 -39.08 -2.34
CA THR A 52 -12.22 -38.67 -2.79
C THR A 52 -13.31 -38.89 -1.74
N GLY A 53 -12.95 -39.01 -0.45
CA GLY A 53 -13.94 -39.26 0.59
C GLY A 53 -13.51 -38.82 1.97
N GLN A 54 -13.25 -37.53 2.18
CA GLN A 54 -13.40 -36.91 3.49
C GLN A 54 -13.55 -35.40 3.37
N VAL A 55 -14.80 -34.96 3.57
CA VAL A 55 -15.21 -33.64 4.10
C VAL A 55 -14.65 -32.42 3.36
N ALA A 56 -15.44 -31.93 2.41
CA ALA A 56 -15.33 -30.60 1.85
C ALA A 56 -15.67 -29.54 2.92
N SER A 57 -14.65 -29.03 3.62
CA SER A 57 -14.69 -27.66 4.13
C SER A 57 -13.92 -26.79 3.12
N PRO A 58 -14.54 -25.79 2.48
CA PRO A 58 -13.85 -24.92 1.54
C PRO A 58 -13.05 -23.89 2.33
N GLU A 59 -12.00 -24.31 3.03
CA GLU A 59 -10.98 -23.36 3.47
C GLU A 59 -10.22 -22.92 2.23
N GLU A 60 -10.63 -21.77 1.68
CA GLU A 60 -9.91 -21.14 0.59
C GLU A 60 -8.44 -20.97 1.02
N PRO A 61 -7.48 -21.57 0.30
CA PRO A 61 -6.08 -21.40 0.63
C PRO A 61 -5.78 -19.91 0.65
N ILE A 62 -4.92 -19.45 1.58
CA ILE A 62 -4.58 -18.03 1.76
C ILE A 62 -4.27 -17.34 0.41
N TYR A 63 -3.66 -18.07 -0.52
CA TYR A 63 -3.40 -17.65 -1.90
C TYR A 63 -4.66 -17.22 -2.68
N ALA A 64 -5.78 -17.96 -2.57
CA ALA A 64 -7.04 -17.62 -3.23
C ALA A 64 -7.67 -16.34 -2.67
N GLN A 65 -7.58 -16.13 -1.35
CA GLN A 65 -8.05 -14.89 -0.72
C GLN A 65 -7.22 -13.68 -1.18
N VAL A 66 -5.90 -13.83 -1.27
CA VAL A 66 -5.00 -12.80 -1.79
C VAL A 66 -5.30 -12.52 -3.26
N ALA A 67 -5.45 -13.56 -4.09
CA ALA A 67 -5.78 -13.41 -5.50
C ALA A 67 -7.10 -12.65 -5.73
N LYS A 68 -8.15 -12.98 -4.94
CA LYS A 68 -9.44 -12.24 -4.99
C LYS A 68 -9.29 -10.77 -4.60
N LYS A 69 -8.53 -10.47 -3.53
CA LYS A 69 -8.26 -9.09 -3.11
C LYS A 69 -7.47 -8.30 -4.16
N VAL A 70 -6.49 -8.94 -4.80
CA VAL A 70 -5.70 -8.34 -5.87
C VAL A 70 -6.57 -8.06 -7.10
N SER A 71 -7.40 -9.03 -7.52
CA SER A 71 -8.33 -8.85 -8.63
C SER A 71 -9.28 -7.68 -8.38
N ALA A 72 -9.90 -7.61 -7.20
CA ALA A 72 -10.81 -6.52 -6.85
C ALA A 72 -10.12 -5.14 -6.88
N LYS A 73 -8.85 -5.06 -6.47
CA LYS A 73 -8.06 -3.82 -6.56
C LYS A 73 -7.72 -3.44 -8.00
N ILE A 74 -7.43 -4.43 -8.85
CA ILE A 74 -7.19 -4.21 -10.29
C ILE A 74 -8.46 -3.67 -10.95
N ASP A 75 -9.63 -4.23 -10.63
CA ASP A 75 -10.90 -3.78 -11.17
C ASP A 75 -11.20 -2.32 -10.77
N GLN A 76 -10.97 -1.97 -9.50
CA GLN A 76 -11.11 -0.59 -9.02
C GLN A 76 -10.18 0.40 -9.72
N LEU A 77 -8.94 -0.02 -10.00
CA LEU A 77 -7.96 0.79 -10.71
C LEU A 77 -8.39 1.01 -12.18
N ASN A 78 -8.90 -0.03 -12.83
CA ASN A 78 -9.40 0.03 -14.20
C ASN A 78 -10.60 0.97 -14.33
N GLU A 79 -11.56 0.89 -13.41
CA GLU A 79 -12.71 1.81 -13.39
C GLU A 79 -12.29 3.27 -13.18
N SER A 80 -11.36 3.50 -12.25
CA SER A 80 -10.81 4.84 -11.99
C SER A 80 -10.09 5.41 -13.22
N THR A 81 -9.33 4.57 -13.91
CA THR A 81 -8.61 4.94 -15.14
C THR A 81 -9.59 5.27 -16.28
N SER A 82 -10.63 4.46 -16.46
CA SER A 82 -11.70 4.70 -17.43
C SER A 82 -12.42 6.03 -17.17
N ALA A 83 -12.70 6.34 -15.91
CA ALA A 83 -13.32 7.60 -15.51
C ALA A 83 -12.41 8.82 -15.80
N ILE A 84 -11.11 8.69 -15.59
CA ILE A 84 -10.12 9.73 -15.93
C ILE A 84 -10.09 9.95 -17.45
N ASN A 85 -10.01 8.89 -18.26
CA ASN A 85 -9.99 8.99 -19.71
C ASN A 85 -11.23 9.72 -20.25
N ARG A 86 -12.43 9.40 -19.76
CA ARG A 86 -13.67 10.12 -20.11
C ARG A 86 -13.64 11.61 -19.73
N LYS A 87 -12.95 11.99 -18.66
CA LYS A 87 -12.77 13.41 -18.28
C LYS A 87 -11.80 14.10 -19.23
N ILE A 88 -10.70 13.45 -19.58
CA ILE A 88 -9.71 13.97 -20.54
C ILE A 88 -10.37 14.19 -21.91
N ASP A 89 -11.17 13.25 -22.41
CA ASP A 89 -11.89 13.39 -23.68
C ASP A 89 -12.82 14.62 -23.70
N ARG A 90 -13.51 14.88 -22.59
CA ARG A 90 -14.35 16.07 -22.44
C ARG A 90 -13.53 17.35 -22.44
N ILE A 91 -12.39 17.38 -21.74
CA ILE A 91 -11.46 18.52 -21.74
C ILE A 91 -10.93 18.76 -23.16
N ASN A 92 -10.52 17.71 -23.87
CA ASN A 92 -10.02 17.82 -25.24
C ASN A 92 -11.10 18.33 -26.21
N LYS A 93 -12.36 17.92 -26.02
CA LYS A 93 -13.50 18.43 -26.81
C LYS A 93 -13.75 19.91 -26.56
N ILE A 94 -13.70 20.36 -25.30
CA ILE A 94 -13.88 21.77 -24.93
C ILE A 94 -12.71 22.62 -25.44
N ALA A 95 -11.47 22.15 -25.27
CA ALA A 95 -10.27 22.81 -25.75
C ALA A 95 -10.26 22.93 -27.29
N SER A 96 -10.77 21.90 -27.99
CA SER A 96 -10.95 21.93 -29.44
C SER A 96 -12.05 22.90 -29.88
N ALA A 97 -13.14 23.02 -29.11
CA ALA A 97 -14.19 24.00 -29.36
C ALA A 97 -13.72 25.46 -29.11
N GLY A 98 -12.74 25.66 -28.23
CA GLY A 98 -12.11 26.95 -27.96
C GLY A 98 -11.12 27.44 -29.03
N LYS A 99 -10.73 26.58 -29.98
CA LYS A 99 -9.84 26.96 -31.12
C LYS A 99 -10.56 27.73 -32.24
N GLY A 100 -11.85 28.02 -32.09
CA GLY A 100 -12.66 28.65 -33.12
C GLY A 100 -13.68 29.65 -32.59
N VAL A 101 -13.26 30.61 -31.75
CA VAL A 101 -13.97 31.90 -31.74
C VAL A 101 -13.48 32.66 -32.97
N GLY A 102 -14.37 32.71 -33.95
CA GLY A 102 -14.18 33.35 -35.24
C GLY A 102 -13.74 34.80 -35.14
N GLY A 103 -13.17 35.27 -36.25
CA GLY A 103 -12.46 36.52 -36.36
C GLY A 103 -13.19 37.73 -35.79
N PHE A 104 -12.45 38.47 -34.96
CA PHE A 104 -12.73 39.87 -34.66
C PHE A 104 -12.37 40.80 -35.84
N SER A 105 -12.47 40.32 -37.08
CA SER A 105 -12.46 41.16 -38.29
C SER A 105 -13.87 41.69 -38.59
N GLY A 106 -14.63 42.00 -37.54
CA GLY A 106 -15.72 42.96 -37.60
C GLY A 106 -15.12 44.34 -37.41
N ALA A 107 -14.61 44.92 -38.49
CA ALA A 107 -14.26 46.33 -38.59
C ALA A 107 -15.52 47.20 -38.40
N GLY A 108 -16.00 47.27 -37.16
CA GLY A 108 -16.93 48.30 -36.72
C GLY A 108 -16.13 49.59 -36.65
N ARG A 109 -16.40 50.50 -37.60
CA ARG A 109 -16.00 51.90 -37.56
C ARG A 109 -16.17 52.44 -36.13
N SER A 110 -15.07 52.54 -35.38
CA SER A 110 -15.03 53.30 -34.14
C SER A 110 -15.12 54.77 -34.52
N ALA A 111 -16.32 55.33 -34.42
CA ALA A 111 -16.47 56.77 -34.37
C ALA A 111 -15.76 57.22 -33.09
N ASN A 112 -14.64 57.93 -33.24
CA ASN A 112 -13.85 58.57 -32.20
C ASN A 112 -14.69 59.02 -30.99
N PRO A 113 -14.41 58.48 -29.80
CA PRO A 113 -14.30 59.28 -28.60
C PRO A 113 -12.80 59.50 -28.35
N GLU A 114 -12.35 60.77 -28.38
CA GLU A 114 -11.01 61.09 -27.88
C GLU A 114 -10.90 60.56 -26.44
N PRO A 115 -9.90 59.73 -26.10
CA PRO A 115 -9.67 59.38 -24.71
C PRO A 115 -9.20 60.64 -23.97
N ILE A 116 -9.99 61.09 -22.99
CA ILE A 116 -9.57 62.12 -22.05
C ILE A 116 -8.50 61.50 -21.15
N TYR A 117 -7.23 61.81 -21.41
CA TYR A 117 -6.12 61.43 -20.53
C TYR A 117 -6.14 62.30 -19.28
N ALA A 118 -6.41 61.72 -18.12
CA ALA A 118 -6.10 62.35 -16.84
C ALA A 118 -4.63 62.06 -16.49
N THR A 119 -3.79 63.08 -16.41
CA THR A 119 -2.47 62.99 -15.78
C THR A 119 -2.69 62.81 -14.27
N ILE A 120 -2.54 61.57 -13.78
CA ILE A 120 -2.56 61.29 -12.35
C ILE A 120 -1.19 61.66 -11.80
N ASP A 121 -1.12 62.79 -11.11
CA ASP A 121 0.07 63.23 -10.40
C ASP A 121 0.24 62.38 -9.13
N PHE A 122 1.27 61.54 -9.09
CA PHE A 122 1.56 60.64 -7.98
C PHE A 122 2.39 61.34 -6.91
N ASP A 123 1.92 62.49 -6.44
CA ASP A 123 2.53 63.14 -5.29
C ASP A 123 2.24 62.35 -4.02
N GLU A 124 3.27 62.16 -3.20
CA GLU A 124 3.26 61.37 -1.96
C GLU A 124 2.15 61.78 -0.98
N ALA A 125 1.71 63.04 -1.04
CA ALA A 125 0.63 63.59 -0.23
C ALA A 125 -0.79 63.11 -0.65
N ASN A 126 -0.98 62.67 -1.90
CA ASN A 126 -2.28 62.25 -2.43
C ASN A 126 -2.54 60.73 -2.28
N GLN A 127 -1.66 60.00 -1.59
CA GLN A 127 -1.83 58.56 -1.33
C GLN A 127 -2.98 58.22 -0.37
N ALA A 128 -3.62 59.22 0.26
CA ALA A 128 -4.67 59.02 1.27
C ALA A 128 -6.04 58.60 0.71
N GLY A 129 -6.29 58.74 -0.60
CA GLY A 129 -7.62 58.54 -1.19
C GLY A 129 -7.83 57.23 -1.96
N PHE A 130 -6.77 56.55 -2.38
CA PHE A 130 -6.86 55.34 -3.21
C PHE A 130 -6.11 54.18 -2.55
N PRO A 131 -6.79 53.17 -2.00
CA PRO A 131 -6.14 51.99 -1.45
C PRO A 131 -5.77 51.04 -2.61
N LEU A 132 -4.90 51.48 -3.52
CA LEU A 132 -4.19 50.56 -4.40
C LEU A 132 -3.13 49.87 -3.56
N ARG A 133 -3.55 48.82 -2.84
CA ARG A 133 -2.65 47.92 -2.15
C ARG A 133 -1.74 47.28 -3.19
N ARG A 134 -0.50 47.79 -3.31
CA ARG A 134 0.58 47.00 -3.90
C ARG A 134 0.75 45.78 -3.00
N SER A 135 0.22 44.64 -3.42
CA SER A 135 0.53 43.37 -2.78
C SER A 135 2.04 43.21 -2.82
N ALA A 136 2.67 43.05 -1.64
CA ALA A 136 4.06 42.61 -1.60
C ALA A 136 4.14 41.32 -2.44
N GLY A 137 5.02 41.30 -3.44
CA GLY A 137 5.24 40.12 -4.26
C GLY A 137 5.52 38.95 -3.33
N VAL A 138 4.74 37.87 -3.46
CA VAL A 138 4.92 36.63 -2.71
C VAL A 138 6.19 35.96 -3.25
N ASN A 139 7.35 36.53 -2.93
CA ASN A 139 8.62 36.22 -3.58
C ASN A 139 9.30 34.96 -3.03
N ASP A 140 8.62 34.14 -2.22
CA ASP A 140 9.30 33.04 -1.52
C ASP A 140 8.52 31.72 -1.45
N LEU A 141 7.52 31.53 -2.30
CA LEU A 141 6.91 30.20 -2.50
C LEU A 141 7.97 29.14 -2.90
N SER A 142 9.06 29.56 -3.57
CA SER A 142 10.20 28.71 -3.90
C SER A 142 10.95 28.21 -2.65
N LYS A 143 11.11 29.02 -1.60
CA LYS A 143 11.73 28.59 -0.33
C LYS A 143 10.84 27.68 0.50
N VAL A 144 9.53 27.94 0.51
CA VAL A 144 8.55 27.05 1.19
C VAL A 144 8.50 25.69 0.51
N GLY A 145 8.52 25.64 -0.82
CA GLY A 145 8.58 24.40 -1.60
C GLY A 145 9.89 23.63 -1.38
N LEU A 146 11.05 24.29 -1.55
CA LEU A 146 12.36 23.66 -1.39
C LEU A 146 12.61 23.15 0.04
N SER A 147 12.23 23.92 1.06
CA SER A 147 12.37 23.50 2.46
C SER A 147 11.51 22.27 2.78
N ARG A 148 10.31 22.17 2.19
CA ARG A 148 9.41 21.05 2.39
C ARG A 148 9.91 19.76 1.72
N GLU A 149 10.41 19.85 0.49
CA GLU A 149 10.99 18.69 -0.22
C GLU A 149 12.23 18.14 0.50
N GLN A 150 13.10 19.02 1.00
CA GLN A 150 14.28 18.63 1.79
C GLN A 150 13.89 17.95 3.11
N GLU A 151 12.89 18.47 3.82
CA GLU A 151 12.40 17.88 5.07
C GLU A 151 11.70 16.53 4.85
N LEU A 152 10.95 16.37 3.74
CA LEU A 152 10.37 15.09 3.35
C LEU A 152 11.44 14.04 3.06
N THR A 153 12.50 14.43 2.34
CA THR A 153 13.62 13.53 2.02
C THR A 153 14.31 13.05 3.29
N ARG A 154 14.55 13.94 4.25
CA ARG A 154 15.15 13.61 5.56
C ARG A 154 14.28 12.62 6.34
N ARG A 155 12.98 12.87 6.44
CA ARG A 155 12.03 12.00 7.17
C ARG A 155 11.88 10.61 6.55
N ILE A 156 11.91 10.52 5.22
CA ILE A 156 11.90 9.22 4.52
C ILE A 156 13.17 8.42 4.85
N GLY A 157 14.33 9.08 4.93
CA GLY A 157 15.58 8.47 5.37
C GLY A 157 15.48 7.90 6.79
N ASP A 158 15.03 8.72 7.74
CA ASP A 158 14.86 8.31 9.14
C ASP A 158 13.86 7.14 9.29
N LEU A 159 12.77 7.15 8.53
CA LEU A 159 11.77 6.08 8.54
C LEU A 159 12.35 4.77 7.99
N ASN A 160 13.09 4.81 6.89
CA ASN A 160 13.75 3.62 6.32
C ASN A 160 14.77 3.01 7.29
N GLN A 161 15.49 3.86 8.02
CA GLN A 161 16.41 3.43 9.07
C GLN A 161 15.64 2.77 10.22
N ALA A 162 14.56 3.38 10.70
CA ALA A 162 13.74 2.81 11.76
C ALA A 162 13.05 1.50 11.36
N VAL A 163 12.61 1.35 10.11
CA VAL A 163 12.08 0.09 9.55
C VAL A 163 13.16 -1.00 9.55
N SER A 164 14.42 -0.64 9.29
CA SER A 164 15.53 -1.59 9.32
C SER A 164 15.86 -2.04 10.75
N GLU A 165 15.77 -1.15 11.73
CA GLU A 165 15.92 -1.47 13.15
C GLU A 165 14.72 -2.28 13.70
N ALA A 166 13.51 -2.04 13.19
CA ALA A 166 12.34 -2.84 13.53
C ALA A 166 12.45 -4.30 13.05
N LYS A 167 13.13 -4.55 11.92
CA LYS A 167 13.40 -5.91 11.42
C LYS A 167 14.29 -6.72 12.37
N THR A 168 15.06 -6.08 13.25
CA THR A 168 15.86 -6.76 14.27
C THR A 168 15.12 -6.92 15.61
N GLY A 169 13.86 -6.49 15.70
CA GLY A 169 12.98 -6.66 16.86
C GLY A 169 12.72 -5.41 17.69
N HIS A 170 13.29 -4.25 17.32
CA HIS A 170 13.13 -2.99 18.06
C HIS A 170 12.12 -2.05 17.39
N PHE A 171 10.87 -2.06 17.87
CA PHE A 171 9.76 -1.33 17.24
C PHE A 171 9.51 0.08 17.78
N ASP A 172 9.97 0.40 18.99
CA ASP A 172 9.67 1.68 19.68
C ASP A 172 10.05 2.91 18.84
N LYS A 173 11.18 2.83 18.13
CA LYS A 173 11.70 3.90 17.29
C LYS A 173 10.93 4.07 15.97
N LEU A 174 10.36 2.98 15.45
CA LEU A 174 9.50 3.01 14.26
C LEU A 174 8.16 3.65 14.58
N GLU A 175 7.57 3.30 15.73
CA GLU A 175 6.30 3.85 16.19
C GLU A 175 6.43 5.37 16.44
N GLN A 176 7.49 5.81 17.11
CA GLN A 176 7.80 7.23 17.30
C GLN A 176 7.90 7.99 15.97
N LYS A 177 8.58 7.43 14.96
CA LYS A 177 8.75 8.09 13.65
C LYS A 177 7.46 8.16 12.83
N ILE A 178 6.57 7.18 12.97
CA ILE A 178 5.24 7.20 12.33
C ILE A 178 4.37 8.31 12.94
N ASP A 179 4.42 8.49 14.25
CA ASP A 179 3.63 9.53 14.93
C ASP A 179 4.15 10.95 14.63
N GLU A 180 5.48 11.15 14.58
CA GLU A 180 6.09 12.39 14.08
C GLU A 180 5.67 12.72 12.64
N LEU A 181 5.42 11.71 11.80
CA LEU A 181 4.93 11.87 10.44
C LEU A 181 3.44 12.27 10.43
N LYS A 182 2.61 11.64 11.27
CA LYS A 182 1.18 11.96 11.40
C LYS A 182 0.94 13.38 11.92
N ASP A 183 1.76 13.87 12.82
CA ASP A 183 1.57 15.23 13.36
C ASP A 183 2.08 16.31 12.40
N SER A 184 3.00 15.96 11.49
CA SER A 184 3.48 16.89 10.46
C SER A 184 2.44 17.24 9.39
N THR A 185 1.43 16.39 9.19
CA THR A 185 0.31 16.66 8.26
C THR A 185 -0.82 17.49 8.87
N LYS A 186 -0.81 17.71 10.20
CA LYS A 186 -1.81 18.51 10.91
C LYS A 186 -1.45 20.00 11.06
N LYS A 187 -0.18 20.38 10.85
CA LYS A 187 0.32 21.75 11.05
C LYS A 187 0.16 22.69 9.85
N ASN A 188 -0.68 22.35 8.87
CA ASN A 188 -0.96 23.19 7.70
C ASN A 188 -2.39 23.73 7.73
#